data_AF-A0A7X5ZQ71-F1
#
_entry.id   AF-A0A7X5ZQ71-F1
#
_cell.length_a   1.000
_cell.length_b   1.000
_cell.length_c   1.000
_cell.angle_alpha   90.00
_cell.angle_beta   90.00
_cell.angle_gamma   90.00
#
_symmetry.space_group_name_H-M   'P 1'
#
loop_
_entity.id
_entity.type
_entity.pdbx_description
1 polymer ?
#
loop_
_entity_poly.entity_id
_entity_poly.type
_entity_poly.pdbx_seq_one_letter_code
_entity_poly.pdbx_strand_id
1 'polypeptide(L)' 'MALDFMVGTETGNALADYVLAHRIEFGVTYVIWRQRYNDGSGWSTMTDRGSPTANHMDHVHVSFAEGAAVNVTC' A
#
# COMPACT_ATOMS: atom_id res chain seq x y z
N MET A 1 -2.85 9.39 -7.18
CA MET A 1 -2.95 9.84 -5.76
C MET A 1 -2.49 8.71 -4.86
N ALA A 2 -1.94 8.99 -3.68
CA ALA A 2 -1.57 7.95 -2.71
C ALA A 2 -1.90 8.37 -1.28
N LEU A 3 -2.07 7.38 -0.41
CA LEU A 3 -2.26 7.55 1.03
C LEU A 3 -1.30 6.66 1.80
N ASP A 4 -0.72 7.21 2.86
CA ASP A 4 0.14 6.48 3.80
C ASP A 4 -0.64 6.17 5.07
N PHE A 5 -0.70 4.89 5.42
CA PHE A 5 -1.35 4.40 6.62
C PHE A 5 -0.29 4.10 7.68
N MET A 6 -0.21 4.95 8.70
CA MET A 6 0.70 4.79 9.83
C MET A 6 0.16 3.70 10.76
N VAL A 7 0.68 2.48 10.63
CA VAL A 7 0.19 1.31 11.38
C VAL A 7 1.35 0.40 11.81
N GLY A 8 1.14 -0.35 12.88
CA GLY A 8 2.07 -1.38 13.34
C GLY A 8 2.18 -2.55 12.34
N THR A 9 3.19 -3.41 12.51
CA THR A 9 3.49 -4.45 11.51
C THR A 9 2.35 -5.44 11.29
N GLU A 10 1.67 -5.89 12.34
CA GLU A 10 0.56 -6.84 12.25
C GLU A 10 -0.62 -6.25 11.48
N THR A 11 -1.09 -5.06 11.87
CA THR A 11 -2.15 -4.33 11.16
C THR A 11 -1.74 -3.98 9.74
N GLY A 12 -0.47 -3.60 9.51
CA GLY A 12 0.05 -3.28 8.18
C GLY A 12 0.06 -4.46 7.23
N ASN A 13 0.40 -5.67 7.71
CA ASN A 13 0.28 -6.88 6.92
C ASN A 13 -1.18 -7.13 6.50
N ALA A 14 -2.10 -7.11 7.46
CA ALA A 14 -3.52 -7.32 7.17
C ALA A 14 -4.10 -6.26 6.23
N LEU A 15 -3.72 -4.99 6.41
CA LEU A 15 -4.14 -3.89 5.56
C LEU A 15 -3.62 -4.07 4.12
N ALA A 16 -2.33 -4.35 3.95
CA ALA A 16 -1.74 -4.54 2.63
C ALA A 16 -2.41 -5.71 1.88
N ASP A 17 -2.64 -6.83 2.56
CA ASP A 17 -3.30 -8.00 1.97
C ASP A 17 -4.76 -7.69 1.59
N TYR A 18 -5.50 -7.03 2.48
CA TYR A 18 -6.90 -6.67 2.24
C TYR A 18 -7.05 -5.71 1.05
N VAL A 19 -6.20 -4.67 1.01
CA VAL A 19 -6.20 -3.66 -0.06
C VAL A 19 -5.83 -4.30 -1.40
N LEU A 20 -4.85 -5.20 -1.44
CA LEU A 20 -4.49 -5.92 -2.66
C LEU A 20 -5.61 -6.84 -3.14
N ALA A 21 -6.30 -7.52 -2.22
CA ALA A 21 -7.44 -8.39 -2.54
C ALA A 21 -8.63 -7.62 -3.15
N HIS A 22 -8.85 -6.37 -2.72
CA HIS A 22 -9.96 -5.52 -3.18
C HIS A 22 -9.50 -4.40 -4.12
N ARG A 23 -8.31 -4.54 -4.73
CA ARG A 23 -7.69 -3.44 -5.47
C ARG A 23 -8.56 -2.86 -6.60
N ILE A 24 -9.35 -3.71 -7.27
CA ILE A 24 -10.23 -3.29 -8.37
C ILE A 24 -11.38 -2.44 -7.84
N GLU A 25 -11.97 -2.85 -6.72
CA GLU A 25 -13.08 -2.14 -6.07
C GLU A 25 -12.65 -0.74 -5.62
N PHE A 26 -11.47 -0.64 -5.01
CA PHE A 26 -10.94 0.63 -4.50
C PHE A 26 -10.18 1.45 -5.54
N GLY A 27 -9.99 0.93 -6.75
CA GLY A 27 -9.15 1.57 -7.77
C GLY A 27 -7.68 1.70 -7.35
N VAL A 28 -7.17 0.76 -6.56
CA VAL A 28 -5.76 0.70 -6.13
C VAL A 28 -4.88 0.25 -7.29
N THR A 29 -3.82 1.00 -7.55
CA THR A 29 -2.84 0.69 -8.59
C THR A 29 -1.67 -0.12 -8.04
N TYR A 30 -1.15 0.24 -6.86
CA TYR A 30 -0.10 -0.53 -6.19
C TYR A 30 -0.05 -0.26 -4.69
N VAL A 31 0.58 -1.18 -3.96
CA VAL A 31 0.89 -1.09 -2.54
C VAL A 31 2.40 -1.23 -2.34
N ILE A 32 2.97 -0.42 -1.45
CA ILE A 32 4.34 -0.59 -0.96
C ILE A 32 4.30 -0.87 0.54
N TRP A 33 4.94 -1.96 0.96
CA TRP A 33 5.00 -2.34 2.37
C TRP A 33 6.27 -3.15 2.69
N ARG A 34 7.00 -2.71 3.72
CA ARG A 34 8.26 -3.32 4.18
C ARG A 34 9.25 -3.54 3.05
N GLN A 35 9.55 -2.45 2.33
CA GLN A 35 10.50 -2.42 1.22
C GLN A 35 10.14 -3.35 0.05
N ARG A 36 8.84 -3.64 -0.13
CA ARG A 36 8.33 -4.45 -1.24
C ARG A 36 7.20 -3.72 -1.93
N TYR A 37 7.10 -3.89 -3.24
CA TYR A 37 6.08 -3.34 -4.12
C TYR A 37 5.16 -4.47 -4.62
N ASN A 38 3.87 -4.19 -4.79
CA ASN A 38 2.92 -5.09 -5.42
C ASN A 38 1.77 -4.32 -6.09
N ASP A 39 1.51 -4.59 -7.36
CA ASP A 39 0.41 -4.02 -8.18
C ASP A 39 -0.68 -5.05 -8.54
N GLY A 40 -0.64 -6.21 -7.91
CA GLY A 40 -1.46 -7.38 -8.21
C GLY A 40 -0.71 -8.47 -8.98
N SER A 41 0.53 -8.23 -9.41
CA SER A 41 1.40 -9.25 -10.03
C SER A 41 2.24 -10.06 -9.03
N GLY A 42 2.17 -9.71 -7.74
CA GLY A 42 2.97 -10.32 -6.68
C GLY A 42 3.98 -9.34 -6.07
N TRP A 43 4.65 -9.76 -5.01
CA TRP A 43 5.60 -8.92 -4.28
C TRP A 43 6.97 -8.91 -4.97
N SER A 44 7.51 -7.72 -5.21
CA SER A 44 8.89 -7.49 -5.66
C SER A 44 9.65 -6.63 -4.66
N THR A 45 10.94 -6.90 -4.46
CA THR A 45 11.78 -6.14 -3.54
C THR A 45 12.20 -4.80 -4.14
N MET A 46 12.18 -3.75 -3.34
CA MET A 46 12.68 -2.43 -3.71
C MET A 46 14.12 -2.22 -3.27
N THR A 47 14.84 -1.34 -3.97
CA THR A 47 16.17 -0.89 -3.53
C THR A 47 16.08 -0.17 -2.20
N ASP A 48 17.14 -0.23 -1.39
CA ASP A 48 17.27 0.62 -0.21
C ASP A 48 17.32 2.10 -0.61
N ARG A 49 16.55 2.93 0.10
CA ARG A 49 16.44 4.37 -0.08
C ARG A 49 16.98 5.16 1.11
N GLY A 50 17.63 4.48 2.07
CA GLY A 50 18.44 5.12 3.11
C GLY A 50 17.72 5.47 4.41
N SER A 51 16.43 5.15 4.55
CA SER A 51 15.73 5.29 5.84
C SER A 51 14.54 4.32 5.98
N PRO A 52 14.11 3.97 7.20
CA PRO A 52 12.94 3.12 7.42
C PRO A 52 11.68 3.67 6.75
N THR A 53 11.42 4.98 6.86
CA THR A 53 10.28 5.64 6.22
C THR A 53 10.41 5.60 4.70
N ALA A 54 11.57 5.93 4.12
CA ALA A 54 11.75 5.85 2.66
C ALA A 54 11.62 4.41 2.11
N ASN A 55 11.93 3.42 2.95
CA ASN A 55 11.75 2.00 2.67
C ASN A 55 10.37 1.46 3.07
N HIS A 56 9.45 2.31 3.53
CA HIS A 56 8.08 1.93 3.89
C HIS A 56 8.03 0.82 4.96
N MET A 57 8.93 0.91 5.94
CA MET A 57 9.03 -0.06 7.04
C MET A 57 8.07 0.26 8.19
N ASP A 58 7.56 1.48 8.24
CA ASP A 58 6.76 2.06 9.33
C ASP A 58 5.33 2.47 8.89
N HIS A 59 5.00 2.37 7.60
CA HIS A 59 3.68 2.66 7.06
C HIS A 59 3.39 1.85 5.79
N VAL A 60 2.10 1.61 5.52
CA VAL A 60 1.64 1.03 4.25
C VAL A 60 1.31 2.17 3.30
N HIS A 61 1.96 2.22 2.15
CA HIS A 61 1.67 3.19 1.10
C HIS A 61 0.76 2.57 0.05
N VAL A 62 -0.39 3.20 -0.19
CA VAL A 62 -1.39 2.72 -1.16
C VAL A 62 -1.60 3.79 -2.21
N SER A 63 -1.36 3.41 -3.47
CA SER A 63 -1.62 4.27 -4.61
C SER A 63 -2.93 3.92 -5.29
N PHE A 64 -3.62 4.95 -5.78
CA PHE A 64 -4.93 4.85 -6.41
C PHE A 64 -4.91 5.50 -7.80
N ALA A 65 -5.69 4.90 -8.70
CA ALA A 65 -5.97 5.44 -10.02
C ALA A 65 -6.68 6.80 -9.87
N GLU A 66 -6.38 7.71 -10.78
CA GLU A 66 -7.05 9.01 -10.81
C GLU A 66 -8.54 8.83 -11.08
N GLY A 67 -9.38 9.55 -10.32
CA GLY A 67 -10.83 9.48 -10.46
C GLY A 67 -11.48 8.23 -9.86
N ALA A 68 -10.75 7.39 -9.12
CA ALA A 68 -11.35 6.29 -8.36
C ALA A 68 -12.36 6.85 -7.33
N ALA A 69 -13.64 6.52 -7.51
CA ALA A 69 -14.70 6.90 -6.59
C ALA A 69 -14.70 5.94 -5.40
N VAL A 70 -13.99 6.29 -4.33
CA VAL A 70 -13.99 5.54 -3.08
C VAL A 70 -14.99 6.17 -2.12
N ASN A 71 -16.07 5.45 -1.81
CA ASN A 71 -17.04 5.88 -0.80
C ASN A 71 -16.48 5.60 0.61
N VAL A 72 -15.88 6.63 1.21
CA VAL A 72 -15.50 6.58 2.63
C VAL A 72 -16.67 7.10 3.44
N THR A 73 -17.26 6.23 4.27
CA THR A 73 -18.26 6.62 5.27
C THR A 73 -17.61 6.53 6.64
N CYS A 74 -17.79 7.57 7.46
CA CYS A 74 -17.32 7.66 8.83
C CYS A 74 -18.47 7.54 9.83
#